data_AF-A0A2S2P9V7-F1
#
_entry.id   AF-A0A2S2P9V7-F1
#
_cell.length_a   1.000
_cell.length_b   1.000
_cell.length_c   1.000
_cell.angle_alpha   90.00
_cell.angle_beta   90.00
_cell.angle_gamma   90.00
#
_symmetry.space_group_name_H-M   'P 1'
#
loop_
_entity.id
_entity.type
_entity.pdbx_description
1 polymer ?
#
loop_
_entity_poly.entity_id
_entity_poly.type
_entity_poly.pdbx_seq_one_letter_code
_entity_poly.pdbx_strand_id
1 'polypeptide(L)'
;LVVKKEFVEIPSCYLRNDVNHFIHLVSQWGPVKNSIYPSTKEIITRAMGLLVVCSSIENAEKILEALFDIILSKYDGFVENSEIFTPCYKAKQYLQSLITSTNITNILEKTNNIEYQVEEGENLTDTTSYNDIIDDDNIHIMTFKGWTQSIADR
;
A
#
# COMPACT_ATOMS: atom_id res chain seq x y z
N LEU A 1 8.44 9.49 18.98
CA LEU A 1 8.35 8.32 19.91
C LEU A 1 9.60 7.45 19.87
N VAL A 2 10.42 7.50 20.93
CA VAL A 2 11.40 6.44 21.19
C VAL A 2 10.69 5.37 22.02
N VAL A 3 10.27 4.27 21.39
CA VAL A 3 9.73 3.12 22.12
C VAL A 3 10.90 2.48 22.86
N LYS A 4 11.10 2.83 24.13
CA LYS A 4 12.00 2.08 25.02
C LYS A 4 11.46 0.67 25.10
N LYS A 5 12.29 -0.30 24.69
CA LYS A 5 11.95 -1.72 24.69
C LYS A 5 12.03 -2.25 26.12
N GLU A 6 11.10 -1.82 26.96
CA GLU A 6 10.95 -2.36 28.31
C GLU A 6 10.25 -3.72 28.20
N PHE A 7 10.81 -4.73 28.88
CA PHE A 7 10.18 -6.04 29.01
C PHE A 7 9.03 -5.93 30.01
N VAL A 8 7.89 -5.45 29.52
CA VAL A 8 6.63 -5.46 30.26
C VAL A 8 5.96 -6.80 30.01
N GLU A 9 5.61 -7.51 31.10
CA GLU A 9 4.80 -8.72 31.01
C GLU A 9 3.41 -8.34 30.47
N ILE A 10 3.15 -8.72 29.22
CA ILE A 10 1.87 -8.42 28.56
C ILE A 10 0.84 -9.40 29.15
N PRO A 11 -0.25 -8.91 29.78
CA PRO A 11 -1.27 -9.79 30.33
C PRO A 11 -1.93 -10.61 29.22
N SER A 12 -2.17 -11.90 29.50
CA SER A 12 -2.93 -12.75 28.60
C SER A 12 -4.39 -12.32 28.61
N CYS A 13 -4.78 -11.50 27.64
CA CYS A 13 -6.15 -11.05 27.45
C CYS A 13 -6.56 -11.16 25.98
N TYR A 14 -7.87 -11.33 25.77
CA TYR A 14 -8.45 -11.28 24.43
C TYR A 14 -8.86 -9.84 24.14
N LEU A 15 -8.20 -9.22 23.16
CA LEU A 15 -8.63 -7.94 22.61
C LEU A 15 -9.63 -8.20 21.49
N ARG A 16 -10.82 -7.61 21.61
CA ARG A 16 -11.84 -7.65 20.56
C ARG A 16 -11.88 -6.32 19.84
N ASN A 17 -11.56 -6.32 18.55
CA ASN A 17 -11.74 -5.15 17.70
C ASN A 17 -13.22 -5.02 17.32
N ASP A 18 -13.81 -3.84 17.54
CA ASP A 18 -15.13 -3.52 17.00
C ASP A 18 -14.99 -3.11 15.53
N VAL A 19 -14.94 -4.13 14.67
CA VAL A 19 -14.77 -3.97 13.22
C VAL A 19 -15.90 -3.14 12.63
N ASN A 20 -17.14 -3.36 13.09
CA ASN A 20 -18.31 -2.66 12.55
C ASN A 20 -18.22 -1.15 12.84
N HIS A 21 -17.91 -0.80 14.09
CA HIS A 21 -17.75 0.59 14.47
C HIS A 21 -16.58 1.24 13.70
N PHE A 22 -15.45 0.55 13.55
CA PHE A 22 -14.31 1.06 12.82
C PHE A 22 -14.63 1.31 11.33
N ILE A 23 -15.24 0.35 10.65
CA ILE A 23 -15.62 0.48 9.24
C ILE A 23 -16.68 1.57 9.06
N HIS A 24 -17.62 1.68 10.00
CA HIS A 24 -18.58 2.78 10.00
C HIS A 24 -17.86 4.14 10.07
N LEU A 25 -16.90 4.30 10.99
CA LEU A 25 -16.11 5.53 11.13
C LEU A 25 -15.37 5.88 9.83
N VAL A 26 -14.67 4.92 9.23
CA VAL A 26 -13.97 5.11 7.95
C VAL A 26 -14.93 5.52 6.84
N SER A 27 -16.10 4.86 6.74
CA SER A 27 -17.10 5.15 5.70
C SER A 27 -17.74 6.54 5.82
N GLN A 28 -17.73 7.12 7.03
CA GLN A 28 -18.24 8.46 7.30
C GLN A 28 -17.17 9.55 7.16
N TRP A 29 -15.90 9.19 6.95
CA TRP A 29 -14.83 10.17 6.77
C TRP A 29 -15.11 11.02 5.52
N GLY A 30 -15.22 12.34 5.69
CA GLY A 30 -15.66 13.28 4.65
C GLY A 30 -15.09 13.05 3.25
N PRO A 31 -13.75 12.93 3.08
CA PRO A 31 -13.13 12.66 1.78
C PRO A 31 -13.55 11.32 1.15
N VAL A 32 -13.76 10.29 1.96
CA VAL A 32 -14.21 8.96 1.51
C VAL A 32 -15.71 8.97 1.21
N LYS A 33 -16.51 9.55 2.12
CA LYS A 33 -17.97 9.64 2.00
C LYS A 33 -18.40 10.46 0.79
N ASN A 34 -17.74 11.59 0.56
CA ASN A 34 -18.06 12.56 -0.49
C ASN A 34 -17.22 12.38 -1.75
N SER A 35 -16.43 11.29 -1.85
CA SER A 35 -15.67 10.99 -3.06
C SER A 35 -16.59 10.87 -4.26
N ILE A 36 -16.25 11.56 -5.35
CA ILE A 36 -16.96 11.48 -6.62
C ILE A 36 -16.76 10.13 -7.33
N TYR A 37 -15.79 9.33 -6.89
CA TYR A 37 -15.44 8.04 -7.48
C TYR A 37 -15.81 6.89 -6.52
N PRO A 38 -16.96 6.21 -6.73
CA PRO A 38 -17.40 5.12 -5.87
C PRO A 38 -16.37 3.98 -5.73
N SER A 39 -15.66 3.66 -6.81
CA SER A 39 -14.62 2.64 -6.81
C SER A 39 -13.48 2.96 -5.82
N THR A 40 -13.08 4.23 -5.74
CA THR A 40 -12.03 4.67 -4.81
C THR A 40 -12.52 4.60 -3.37
N LYS A 41 -13.77 4.98 -3.12
CA LYS A 41 -14.42 4.82 -1.81
C LYS A 41 -14.44 3.36 -1.36
N GLU A 42 -14.83 2.45 -2.25
CA GLU A 42 -14.85 1.02 -1.96
C GLU A 42 -13.46 0.46 -1.66
N ILE A 43 -12.47 0.78 -2.49
CA ILE A 43 -11.09 0.32 -2.30
C ILE A 43 -10.55 0.79 -0.95
N ILE A 44 -10.69 2.08 -0.63
CA ILE A 44 -10.20 2.63 0.64
C ILE A 44 -10.90 1.95 1.84
N THR A 45 -12.23 1.84 1.79
CA THR A 45 -13.00 1.23 2.89
C THR A 45 -12.62 -0.25 3.09
N ARG A 46 -12.47 -1.01 2.01
CA ARG A 46 -12.10 -2.44 2.08
C ARG A 46 -10.64 -2.63 2.50
N ALA A 47 -9.72 -1.79 2.03
CA ALA A 47 -8.32 -1.84 2.45
C ALA A 47 -8.14 -1.48 3.94
N MET A 48 -8.92 -0.52 4.45
CA MET A 48 -8.98 -0.25 5.89
C MET A 48 -9.52 -1.45 6.67
N GLY A 49 -10.48 -2.20 6.10
CA GLY A 49 -10.92 -3.49 6.65
C GLY A 49 -9.82 -4.55 6.69
N LEU A 50 -9.00 -4.64 5.63
CA LEU A 50 -7.83 -5.53 5.62
C LEU A 50 -6.87 -5.21 6.76
N LEU A 51 -6.64 -3.93 7.08
CA LEU A 51 -5.79 -3.52 8.19
C LEU A 51 -6.32 -3.97 9.56
N VAL A 52 -7.64 -3.87 9.78
CA VAL A 52 -8.26 -4.26 11.06
C VAL A 52 -8.09 -5.75 11.35
N VAL A 53 -8.10 -6.59 10.32
CA VAL A 53 -7.96 -8.04 10.43
C VAL A 53 -6.52 -8.51 10.19
N CYS A 54 -5.60 -7.60 9.90
CA CYS A 54 -4.21 -7.94 9.60
C CYS A 54 -3.51 -8.43 10.87
N SER A 55 -2.88 -9.60 10.77
CA SER A 55 -2.13 -10.22 11.88
C SER A 55 -0.61 -10.09 11.74
N SER A 56 -0.13 -9.48 10.66
CA SER A 56 1.30 -9.29 10.37
C SER A 56 1.62 -7.82 10.17
N ILE A 57 2.61 -7.31 10.90
CA ILE A 57 3.06 -5.93 10.77
C ILE A 57 3.59 -5.65 9.35
N GLU A 58 4.31 -6.60 8.76
CA GLU A 58 4.87 -6.46 7.41
C GLU A 58 3.76 -6.31 6.36
N ASN A 59 2.67 -7.08 6.51
CA ASN A 59 1.53 -6.97 5.60
C ASN A 59 0.77 -5.65 5.84
N ALA A 60 0.64 -5.22 7.10
CA ALA A 60 0.01 -3.95 7.43
C ALA A 60 0.77 -2.77 6.82
N GLU A 61 2.11 -2.79 6.85
CA GLU A 61 2.96 -1.78 6.22
C GLU A 61 2.70 -1.70 4.71
N LYS A 62 2.70 -2.83 4.00
CA LYS A 62 2.44 -2.88 2.55
C LYS A 62 1.03 -2.39 2.18
N ILE A 63 0.02 -2.75 2.99
CA ILE A 63 -1.36 -2.27 2.77
C ILE A 63 -1.46 -0.76 3.00
N LEU A 64 -0.79 -0.24 4.04
CA LEU A 64 -0.76 1.20 4.33
C LEU A 64 -0.03 2.00 3.25
N GLU A 65 1.10 1.50 2.77
CA GLU A 65 1.87 2.12 1.69
C GLU A 65 1.02 2.25 0.43
N ALA A 66 0.37 1.16 -0.01
CA ALA A 66 -0.52 1.19 -1.16
C ALA A 66 -1.75 2.11 -0.95
N LEU A 67 -2.27 2.20 0.27
CA LEU A 67 -3.35 3.14 0.61
C LEU A 67 -2.88 4.60 0.45
N PHE A 68 -1.68 4.92 0.90
CA PHE A 68 -1.13 6.27 0.76
C PHE A 68 -0.80 6.61 -0.67
N ASP A 69 -0.27 5.68 -1.46
CA ASP A 69 -0.08 5.88 -2.90
C ASP A 69 -1.40 6.28 -3.56
N ILE A 70 -2.52 5.65 -3.22
CA ILE A 70 -3.83 6.01 -3.78
C ILE A 70 -4.30 7.38 -3.29
N ILE A 71 -4.23 7.64 -1.99
CA ILE A 71 -4.79 8.85 -1.37
C ILE A 71 -4.00 10.10 -1.77
N LEU A 72 -2.68 9.99 -1.91
CA LEU A 72 -1.78 11.10 -2.21
C LEU A 72 -1.52 11.28 -3.70
N SER A 73 -1.94 10.32 -4.54
CA SER A 73 -1.76 10.43 -5.98
C SER A 73 -2.69 11.45 -6.63
N LYS A 74 -2.10 12.28 -7.48
CA LYS A 74 -2.84 13.21 -8.35
C LYS A 74 -3.37 12.55 -9.62
N TYR A 75 -2.72 11.47 -10.07
CA TYR A 75 -2.98 10.82 -11.36
C TYR A 75 -3.24 9.32 -11.17
N ASP A 76 -4.04 8.74 -12.06
CA ASP A 76 -4.41 7.32 -12.09
C ASP A 76 -4.46 6.81 -13.54
N GLY A 77 -4.07 5.55 -13.75
CA GLY A 77 -3.96 4.93 -15.08
C GLY A 77 -2.53 4.93 -15.61
N PHE A 78 -2.37 5.28 -16.89
CA PHE A 78 -1.08 5.31 -17.59
C PHE A 78 -0.40 6.66 -17.47
N VAL A 79 0.93 6.65 -17.45
CA VAL A 79 1.73 7.86 -17.68
C VAL A 79 1.62 8.21 -19.16
N GLU A 80 1.31 9.47 -19.46
CA GLU A 80 1.05 9.96 -20.81
C GLU A 80 2.17 9.58 -21.79
N ASN A 81 1.80 9.06 -22.96
CA ASN A 81 2.72 8.60 -24.00
C ASN A 81 3.69 7.48 -23.58
N SER A 82 3.33 6.69 -22.55
CA SER A 82 4.09 5.51 -22.16
C SER A 82 3.17 4.31 -21.89
N GLU A 83 3.74 3.11 -21.94
CA GLU A 83 3.07 1.88 -21.48
C GLU A 83 3.23 1.67 -19.96
N ILE A 84 3.71 2.69 -19.24
CA ILE A 84 4.03 2.59 -17.81
C ILE A 84 2.80 2.98 -16.98
N PHE A 85 2.40 2.07 -16.08
CA PHE A 85 1.36 2.35 -15.10
C PHE A 85 1.84 3.32 -14.01
N THR A 86 0.96 4.25 -13.64
CA THR A 86 1.16 5.15 -12.49
C THR A 86 1.25 4.35 -11.17
N PRO A 87 1.93 4.89 -10.14
CA PRO A 87 1.96 4.28 -8.81
C PRO A 87 0.56 4.04 -8.23
N CYS A 88 -0.35 5.02 -8.39
CA CYS A 88 -1.76 4.90 -8.01
C CYS A 88 -2.44 3.67 -8.61
N TYR A 89 -2.27 3.46 -9.92
CA TYR A 89 -2.86 2.32 -10.61
C TYR A 89 -2.30 1.00 -10.06
N LYS A 90 -0.98 0.89 -9.91
CA LYS A 90 -0.32 -0.31 -9.36
C LYS A 90 -0.82 -0.61 -7.94
N ALA A 91 -0.92 0.41 -7.09
CA ALA A 91 -1.42 0.29 -5.73
C ALA A 91 -2.90 -0.14 -5.68
N LYS A 92 -3.75 0.39 -6.58
CA LYS A 92 -5.14 -0.06 -6.74
C LYS A 92 -5.22 -1.53 -7.11
N GLN A 93 -4.43 -1.97 -8.10
CA GLN A 93 -4.41 -3.37 -8.53
C GLN A 93 -3.94 -4.30 -7.41
N TYR A 94 -2.92 -3.89 -6.64
CA TYR A 94 -2.44 -4.64 -5.48
C TYR A 94 -3.52 -4.78 -4.40
N LEU A 95 -4.16 -3.68 -3.98
CA LEU A 95 -5.21 -3.75 -2.97
C LEU A 95 -6.43 -4.53 -3.47
N GLN A 96 -6.81 -4.37 -4.75
CA GLN A 96 -7.88 -5.16 -5.35
C GLN A 96 -7.55 -6.66 -5.37
N SER A 97 -6.31 -7.04 -5.68
CA SER A 97 -5.91 -8.44 -5.66
C SER A 97 -6.01 -9.01 -4.24
N LEU A 98 -5.55 -8.28 -3.21
CA LEU A 98 -5.71 -8.70 -1.82
C LEU A 98 -7.18 -8.83 -1.42
N ILE A 99 -8.02 -7.84 -1.72
CA ILE A 99 -9.46 -7.85 -1.40
C ILE A 99 -10.16 -9.04 -2.07
N THR A 100 -9.79 -9.32 -3.31
CA THR A 100 -10.35 -10.41 -4.12
C THR A 100 -9.84 -11.77 -3.62
N SER A 101 -8.54 -11.90 -3.36
CA SER A 101 -7.90 -13.11 -2.82
C SER A 101 -8.34 -13.41 -1.38
N THR A 102 -8.73 -12.41 -0.59
CA THR A 102 -9.31 -12.63 0.75
C THR A 102 -10.68 -13.34 0.66
N ASN A 103 -11.36 -13.25 -0.49
CA ASN A 103 -12.56 -14.04 -0.81
C ASN A 103 -12.27 -15.27 -1.69
N ILE A 104 -11.05 -15.40 -2.22
CA ILE A 104 -10.69 -16.41 -3.22
C ILE A 104 -9.40 -17.09 -2.80
N THR A 105 -9.56 -18.13 -2.00
CA THR A 105 -8.58 -19.20 -1.80
C THR A 105 -8.19 -19.95 -3.09
N ASN A 106 -8.54 -19.50 -4.31
CA ASN A 106 -8.48 -20.27 -5.56
C ASN A 106 -7.89 -19.58 -6.82
N ILE A 107 -7.27 -18.39 -6.77
CA ILE A 107 -6.61 -17.75 -7.96
C ILE A 107 -5.10 -17.64 -7.77
N LEU A 108 -4.46 -18.70 -7.28
CA LEU A 108 -3.01 -18.87 -7.39
C LEU A 108 -2.62 -19.95 -8.41
N GLU A 109 -3.59 -20.68 -8.97
CA GLU A 109 -3.31 -21.70 -9.99
C GLU A 109 -3.30 -21.18 -11.44
N LYS A 110 -3.60 -19.89 -11.67
CA LYS A 110 -3.67 -19.33 -13.04
C LYS A 110 -2.61 -18.28 -13.39
N THR A 111 -1.82 -17.82 -12.42
CA THR A 111 -0.77 -16.80 -12.65
C THR A 111 0.63 -17.38 -12.83
N ASN A 112 0.82 -18.70 -12.63
CA ASN A 112 2.10 -19.38 -12.81
C ASN A 112 2.44 -19.73 -14.28
N ASN A 113 1.66 -19.29 -15.26
CA ASN A 113 1.89 -19.59 -16.68
C ASN A 113 2.30 -18.38 -17.52
N ILE A 114 2.81 -17.30 -16.90
CA ILE A 114 3.51 -16.24 -17.64
C ILE A 114 4.99 -16.31 -17.24
N GLU A 115 5.66 -17.38 -17.70
CA GLU A 115 7.11 -17.42 -17.79
C GLU A 115 7.54 -16.48 -18.92
N TYR A 116 8.21 -15.38 -18.56
CA TYR A 116 9.05 -14.63 -19.50
C TYR A 116 10.26 -15.51 -19.83
N GLN A 117 10.31 -16.04 -21.05
CA GLN A 117 11.54 -16.61 -21.59
C GLN A 117 12.48 -15.47 -21.96
N VAL A 118 13.57 -15.34 -21.20
CA VAL A 118 14.74 -14.52 -21.56
C VAL A 118 15.69 -15.44 -22.32
N GLU A 119 15.80 -15.27 -23.64
CA GLU A 119 16.90 -15.86 -24.40
C GLU A 119 18.18 -15.02 -24.20
N GLU A 120 19.24 -15.73 -23.83
CA GLU A 120 20.57 -15.22 -23.51
C GLU A 120 21.31 -14.66 -24.73
N GLY A 121 22.01 -13.54 -24.56
CA GLY A 121 22.88 -12.97 -25.59
C GLY A 121 23.77 -11.82 -25.11
N GLU A 122 24.93 -12.19 -24.58
CA GLU A 122 26.23 -11.49 -24.55
C GLU A 122 26.44 -10.17 -23.75
N ASN A 123 27.38 -10.31 -22.80
CA ASN A 123 28.10 -9.33 -21.97
C ASN A 123 28.28 -7.90 -22.53
N LEU A 124 27.95 -6.90 -21.71
CA LEU A 124 28.83 -5.73 -21.48
C LEU A 124 28.67 -5.25 -20.03
N THR A 125 29.80 -5.13 -19.34
CA THR A 125 29.97 -4.55 -18.00
C THR A 125 29.53 -3.10 -17.97
N ASP A 126 28.64 -2.72 -17.05
CA ASP A 126 28.86 -1.55 -16.18
C ASP A 126 27.81 -1.46 -15.07
N THR A 127 28.30 -1.50 -13.84
CA THR A 127 27.53 -1.26 -12.62
C THR A 127 27.32 0.25 -12.52
N THR A 128 26.12 0.75 -12.82
CA THR A 128 25.80 2.16 -12.58
C THR A 128 24.55 2.28 -11.72
N SER A 129 24.76 2.82 -10.53
CA SER A 129 23.75 3.20 -9.54
C SER A 129 22.78 4.21 -10.14
N TYR A 130 21.48 3.87 -10.19
CA TYR A 130 20.42 4.82 -10.54
C TYR A 130 20.17 5.76 -9.37
N ASN A 131 21.04 6.75 -9.20
CA ASN A 131 20.82 7.87 -8.26
C ASN A 131 20.87 9.25 -8.91
N ASP A 132 21.14 9.37 -10.21
CA ASP A 132 21.30 10.69 -10.82
C ASP A 132 20.45 10.83 -12.08
N ILE A 133 19.16 11.18 -11.92
CA ILE A 133 18.46 12.24 -12.69
C ILE A 133 17.22 12.68 -11.89
N ILE A 134 17.36 13.67 -10.99
CA ILE A 134 16.27 14.59 -10.65
C ILE A 134 16.88 15.98 -10.52
N ASP A 135 16.81 16.74 -11.61
CA ASP A 135 16.92 18.20 -11.56
C ASP A 135 15.54 18.78 -11.19
N ASP A 136 15.57 19.59 -10.14
CA ASP A 136 14.72 20.74 -9.83
C ASP A 136 13.19 20.57 -9.80
N ASP A 137 12.68 20.03 -8.68
CA ASP A 137 11.79 20.77 -7.76
C ASP A 137 11.45 19.89 -6.55
N ASN A 138 11.59 20.43 -5.34
CA ASN A 138 11.51 19.79 -4.03
C ASN A 138 10.30 18.83 -3.80
N ILE A 139 10.41 17.57 -4.23
CA ILE A 139 9.57 16.47 -3.73
C ILE A 139 10.36 15.77 -2.64
N HIS A 140 10.18 16.21 -1.40
CA HIS A 140 10.66 15.48 -0.24
C HIS A 140 9.85 14.18 -0.13
N ILE A 141 10.33 13.08 -0.72
CA ILE A 141 9.75 11.74 -0.52
C ILE A 141 10.00 11.36 0.93
N MET A 142 9.05 11.68 1.81
CA MET A 142 9.10 11.30 3.21
C MET A 142 8.77 9.82 3.31
N THR A 143 9.77 9.02 3.70
CA THR A 143 9.58 7.59 3.93
C THR A 143 8.52 7.34 5.00
N PHE A 144 7.83 6.19 4.94
CA PHE A 144 6.82 5.81 5.95
C PHE A 144 7.37 5.89 7.39
N LYS A 145 8.64 5.48 7.58
CA LYS A 145 9.35 5.62 8.86
C LYS A 145 9.52 7.08 9.28
N GLY A 146 9.85 7.97 8.34
CA GLY A 146 9.92 9.41 8.60
C GLY A 146 8.56 9.99 8.99
N TRP A 147 7.50 9.65 8.26
CA TRP A 147 6.14 10.10 8.54
C TRP A 147 5.64 9.64 9.91
N THR A 148 5.76 8.34 10.23
CA THR A 148 5.36 7.79 11.54
C THR A 148 6.08 8.47 12.71
N GLN A 149 7.37 8.76 12.55
CA GLN A 149 8.14 9.49 13.55
C GLN A 149 7.65 10.95 13.73
N SER A 150 7.28 11.64 12.64
CA SER A 150 6.81 13.03 12.71
C SER A 150 5.50 13.23 13.46
N ILE A 151 4.62 12.22 13.45
CA ILE A 151 3.37 12.22 14.24
C ILE A 151 3.69 12.01 15.71
N ALA A 152 4.66 11.16 15.98
CA ALA A 152 5.04 10.73 17.30
C ALA A 152 5.89 11.75 18.10
N ASP A 153 6.36 12.80 17.42
CA ASP A 153 7.13 13.90 17.99
C ASP A 153 6.28 15.19 18.11
N ARG A 154 4.99 15.14 17.76
CA ARG A 154 3.97 16.14 18.11
C ARG A 154 3.34 15.81 19.47
#